data_AF-A0A3C0SUZ0-F1
#
_entry.id   AF-A0A3C0SUZ0-F1
#
_cell.length_a   1.000
_cell.length_b   1.000
_cell.length_c   1.000
_cell.angle_alpha   90.00
_cell.angle_beta   90.00
_cell.angle_gamma   90.00
#
_symmetry.space_group_name_H-M   'P 1'
#
loop_
_entity.id
_entity.type
_entity.pdbx_description
1 polymer ?
#
loop_
_entity_poly.entity_id
_entity_poly.type
_entity_poly.pdbx_seq_one_letter_code
_entity_poly.pdbx_strand_id
1 'polypeptide(L)'
;MKKLIFAAALVLPLLTGCFLIERNTAILWTDIPEVAAYVEIFNASQTDYRVELVYAEQPADYHRLTSDSAPDIVIAEGLASNSTIPAFEPLDKMIEDELFDPSILYPDLYKLGCREEIPYVLPVSFNIPAIMYKRDNLSKETEGIIISPDELKSEAEIFNGRTTDEFRVKGFAPAWTPEFLLYNAFITG
;
A
#
# COMPACT_ATOMS: atom_id res chain seq x y z
N MET A 1 7.90 -64.08 -22.09
CA MET A 1 6.74 -63.33 -21.55
C MET A 1 6.97 -62.77 -20.14
N LYS A 2 7.46 -63.53 -19.16
CA LYS A 2 7.76 -63.02 -17.79
C LYS A 2 8.78 -61.87 -17.70
N LYS A 3 9.80 -61.83 -18.58
CA LYS A 3 10.81 -60.75 -18.60
C LYS A 3 10.30 -59.40 -19.12
N LEU A 4 9.27 -59.40 -19.97
CA LEU A 4 8.63 -58.18 -20.49
C LEU A 4 7.68 -57.55 -19.46
N ILE A 5 7.03 -58.37 -18.63
CA ILE A 5 6.15 -57.90 -17.54
C ILE A 5 6.98 -57.22 -16.44
N PHE A 6 8.19 -57.73 -16.15
CA PHE A 6 9.09 -57.10 -15.16
C PHE A 6 9.65 -55.75 -15.62
N ALA A 7 9.89 -55.57 -16.92
CA ALA A 7 10.34 -54.29 -17.45
C ALA A 7 9.23 -53.22 -17.40
N ALA A 8 7.97 -53.61 -17.66
CA ALA A 8 6.83 -52.69 -17.58
C ALA A 8 6.52 -52.24 -16.14
N ALA A 9 6.75 -53.09 -15.14
CA ALA A 9 6.52 -52.76 -13.73
C ALA A 9 7.55 -51.77 -13.15
N LEU A 10 8.76 -51.67 -13.73
CA LEU A 10 9.81 -50.75 -13.29
C LEU A 10 9.67 -49.34 -13.88
N VAL A 11 9.00 -49.20 -15.03
CA VAL A 11 8.78 -47.91 -15.71
C VAL A 11 7.55 -47.16 -15.17
N LEU A 12 6.57 -47.89 -14.64
CA LEU A 12 5.32 -47.30 -14.11
C LEU A 12 5.50 -46.30 -12.94
N PRO A 13 6.41 -46.52 -11.95
CA PRO A 13 6.63 -45.54 -10.88
C PRO A 13 7.45 -44.31 -11.30
N LEU A 14 8.07 -44.31 -12.49
CA LEU A 14 8.81 -43.15 -13.00
C LEU A 14 7.89 -42.10 -13.66
N LEU A 15 6.61 -42.43 -13.89
CA LEU A 15 5.63 -41.54 -14.54
C LEU A 15 4.65 -40.89 -13.54
N THR A 16 4.72 -41.22 -12.24
CA THR A 16 3.82 -40.67 -11.21
C THR A 16 4.36 -39.41 -10.52
N GLY A 17 5.48 -38.85 -10.99
CA GLY A 17 6.17 -37.72 -10.34
C GLY A 17 5.63 -36.31 -10.63
N CYS A 18 4.60 -36.15 -11.49
CA CYS A 18 4.20 -34.82 -11.99
C CYS A 18 2.95 -34.20 -11.34
N PHE A 19 2.36 -34.78 -10.29
CA PHE A 19 1.04 -34.34 -9.81
C PHE A 19 0.97 -33.80 -8.38
N LEU A 20 2.09 -33.67 -7.67
CA LEU A 20 2.15 -33.11 -6.32
C LEU A 20 3.10 -31.91 -6.24
N ILE A 21 3.03 -31.02 -7.23
CA ILE A 21 3.66 -29.71 -7.12
C ILE A 21 2.70 -28.87 -6.27
N GLU A 22 2.98 -28.76 -4.96
CA GLU A 22 2.36 -27.73 -4.12
C GLU A 22 2.52 -26.38 -4.82
N ARG A 23 1.41 -25.66 -4.98
CA ARG A 23 1.44 -24.31 -5.52
C ARG A 23 1.97 -23.38 -4.45
N ASN A 24 3.29 -23.26 -4.39
CA ASN A 24 3.96 -22.31 -3.50
C ASN A 24 4.08 -20.91 -4.13
N THR A 25 3.17 -20.57 -5.05
CA THR A 25 3.13 -19.27 -5.72
C THR A 25 1.93 -18.49 -5.25
N ALA A 26 2.14 -17.29 -4.72
CA ALA A 26 1.10 -16.32 -4.40
C ALA A 26 1.07 -15.21 -5.47
N ILE A 27 -0.12 -14.77 -5.85
CA ILE A 27 -0.35 -13.65 -6.75
C ILE A 27 -0.54 -12.38 -5.91
N LEU A 28 0.28 -11.36 -6.18
CA LEU A 28 0.21 -10.06 -5.53
C LEU A 28 -0.27 -8.99 -6.53
N TRP A 29 -1.32 -8.26 -6.17
CA TRP A 29 -1.76 -7.07 -6.91
C TRP A 29 -1.34 -5.77 -6.24
N THR A 30 -0.92 -4.81 -7.06
CA THR A 30 -0.59 -3.45 -6.61
C THR A 30 -0.61 -2.46 -7.77
N ASP A 31 -0.78 -1.18 -7.47
CA ASP A 31 -0.53 -0.04 -8.34
C ASP A 31 0.71 0.76 -7.92
N ILE A 32 1.49 0.27 -6.96
CA ILE A 32 2.68 0.92 -6.40
C ILE A 32 3.95 0.30 -7.03
N PRO A 33 4.66 1.01 -7.93
CA PRO A 33 5.82 0.44 -8.64
C PRO A 33 6.93 -0.07 -7.72
N GLU A 34 7.14 0.57 -6.57
CA GLU A 34 8.18 0.23 -5.59
C GLU A 34 8.01 -1.18 -5.02
N VAL A 35 6.79 -1.73 -5.04
CA VAL A 35 6.50 -3.10 -4.58
C VAL A 35 7.27 -4.15 -5.40
N ALA A 36 7.60 -3.87 -6.67
CA ALA A 36 8.40 -4.76 -7.50
C ALA A 36 9.75 -5.11 -6.88
N ALA A 37 10.44 -4.13 -6.31
CA ALA A 37 11.74 -4.36 -5.67
C ALA A 37 11.63 -5.30 -4.46
N TYR A 38 10.59 -5.15 -3.64
CA TYR A 38 10.36 -6.02 -2.48
C TYR A 38 10.06 -7.46 -2.90
N VAL A 39 9.25 -7.65 -3.95
CA VAL A 39 8.94 -8.98 -4.50
C VAL A 39 10.19 -9.65 -5.06
N GLU A 40 11.05 -8.91 -5.76
CA GLU A 40 12.33 -9.43 -6.27
C GLU A 40 13.25 -9.88 -5.13
N ILE A 41 13.39 -9.06 -4.08
CA ILE A 41 14.20 -9.39 -2.90
C ILE A 41 13.65 -10.64 -2.20
N PHE A 42 12.33 -10.71 -1.97
CA PHE A 42 11.69 -11.87 -1.35
C PHE A 42 11.94 -13.15 -2.15
N ASN A 43 11.67 -13.10 -3.47
CA ASN A 43 11.86 -14.24 -4.38
C ASN A 43 13.33 -14.66 -4.51
N ALA A 44 14.29 -13.76 -4.30
CA ALA A 44 15.71 -14.07 -4.32
C ALA A 44 16.25 -14.58 -2.97
N SER A 45 15.56 -14.29 -1.87
CA SER A 45 16.01 -14.62 -0.51
C SER A 45 15.78 -16.09 -0.12
N GLN A 46 14.88 -16.78 -0.83
CA GLN A 46 14.49 -18.16 -0.55
C GLN A 46 14.02 -18.87 -1.83
N THR A 47 13.86 -20.19 -1.80
CA THR A 47 13.43 -21.01 -2.95
C THR A 47 12.11 -21.75 -2.77
N ASP A 48 11.52 -21.68 -1.57
CA ASP A 48 10.36 -22.46 -1.18
C ASP A 48 9.06 -21.87 -1.69
N TYR A 49 8.98 -20.53 -1.74
CA TYR A 49 7.81 -19.76 -2.16
C TYR A 49 8.15 -18.78 -3.28
N ARG A 50 7.15 -18.40 -4.07
CA ARG A 50 7.28 -17.39 -5.12
C ARG A 50 6.11 -16.42 -5.05
N VAL A 51 6.38 -15.15 -5.26
CA VAL A 51 5.36 -14.13 -5.45
C VAL A 51 5.37 -13.70 -6.91
N GLU A 52 4.23 -13.84 -7.58
CA GLU A 52 3.98 -13.28 -8.90
C GLU A 52 3.33 -11.91 -8.75
N LEU A 53 4.04 -10.87 -9.20
CA LEU A 53 3.55 -9.50 -9.14
C LEU A 53 2.73 -9.15 -10.37
N VAL A 54 1.53 -8.63 -10.15
CA VAL A 54 0.67 -8.06 -11.18
C VAL A 54 0.43 -6.59 -10.87
N TYR A 55 0.83 -5.72 -11.81
CA TYR A 55 0.41 -4.33 -11.76
C TYR A 55 -1.06 -4.24 -12.18
N ALA A 56 -1.92 -3.80 -11.26
CA ALA A 56 -3.35 -3.70 -11.49
C ALA A 56 -3.80 -2.25 -11.36
N GLU A 57 -4.51 -1.72 -12.35
CA GLU A 57 -5.20 -0.44 -12.20
C GLU A 57 -6.36 -0.61 -11.20
N GLN A 58 -6.35 0.18 -10.12
CA GLN A 58 -7.34 0.14 -9.03
C GLN A 58 -7.40 -1.23 -8.30
N PRO A 59 -6.31 -1.65 -7.64
CA PRO A 59 -6.22 -2.95 -6.97
C PRO A 59 -7.20 -3.10 -5.78
N ALA A 60 -7.70 -1.98 -5.24
CA ALA A 60 -8.66 -1.93 -4.14
C ALA A 60 -10.14 -2.02 -4.56
N ASP A 61 -10.42 -2.22 -5.85
CA ASP A 61 -11.79 -2.39 -6.34
C ASP A 61 -12.41 -3.71 -5.85
N TYR A 62 -13.48 -3.61 -5.07
CA TYR A 62 -14.18 -4.74 -4.47
C TYR A 62 -14.60 -5.80 -5.49
N HIS A 63 -15.13 -5.41 -6.65
CA HIS A 63 -15.61 -6.37 -7.66
C HIS A 63 -14.47 -7.19 -8.25
N ARG A 64 -13.25 -6.63 -8.31
CA ARG A 64 -12.07 -7.36 -8.74
C ARG A 64 -11.57 -8.31 -7.64
N LEU A 65 -11.58 -7.86 -6.40
CA LEU A 65 -11.17 -8.63 -5.23
C LEU A 65 -12.09 -9.80 -4.91
N THR A 66 -13.36 -9.76 -5.33
CA THR A 66 -14.31 -10.88 -5.19
C THR A 66 -14.53 -11.65 -6.48
N SER A 67 -13.66 -11.50 -7.48
CA SER A 67 -13.76 -12.22 -8.76
C SER A 67 -13.03 -13.57 -8.68
N ASP A 68 -13.31 -14.46 -9.64
CA ASP A 68 -12.59 -15.74 -9.77
C ASP A 68 -11.07 -15.57 -10.03
N SER A 69 -10.65 -14.35 -10.40
CA SER A 69 -9.26 -13.96 -10.65
C SER A 69 -8.66 -13.11 -9.52
N ALA A 70 -9.27 -13.13 -8.34
CA ALA A 70 -8.77 -12.38 -7.19
C ALA A 70 -7.32 -12.79 -6.83
N PRO A 71 -6.49 -11.84 -6.39
CA PRO A 71 -5.15 -12.13 -5.93
C PRO A 71 -5.15 -12.76 -4.53
N ASP A 72 -4.04 -13.41 -4.18
CA ASP A 72 -3.80 -13.90 -2.82
C ASP A 72 -3.39 -12.76 -1.87
N ILE A 73 -2.69 -11.75 -2.41
CA ILE A 73 -2.16 -10.60 -1.65
C ILE A 73 -2.48 -9.31 -2.41
N VAL A 74 -2.84 -8.25 -1.68
CA VAL A 74 -3.05 -6.90 -2.25
C VAL A 74 -2.27 -5.88 -1.44
N ILE A 75 -1.47 -5.07 -2.11
CA ILE A 75 -0.81 -3.90 -1.51
C ILE A 75 -1.30 -2.67 -2.26
N ALA A 76 -2.12 -1.86 -1.59
CA ALA A 76 -2.79 -0.71 -2.19
C ALA A 76 -3.29 0.27 -1.14
N GLU A 77 -3.65 1.47 -1.58
CA GLU A 77 -4.41 2.42 -0.77
C GLU A 77 -5.91 2.03 -0.69
N GLY A 78 -6.60 2.48 0.36
CA GLY A 78 -8.06 2.36 0.45
C GLY A 78 -8.62 0.98 0.89
N LEU A 79 -7.75 0.00 1.18
CA LEU A 79 -8.17 -1.36 1.57
C LEU A 79 -8.99 -1.41 2.87
N ALA A 80 -8.71 -0.50 3.80
CA ALA A 80 -9.43 -0.39 5.08
C ALA A 80 -10.84 0.23 4.96
N SER A 81 -11.25 0.67 3.76
CA SER A 81 -12.54 1.30 3.55
C SER A 81 -13.70 0.34 3.80
N ASN A 82 -14.87 0.89 4.18
CA ASN A 82 -16.07 0.08 4.42
C ASN A 82 -16.55 -0.69 3.18
N SER A 83 -16.24 -0.22 1.98
CA SER A 83 -16.59 -0.88 0.72
C SER A 83 -15.65 -2.02 0.37
N THR A 84 -14.38 -1.96 0.79
CA THR A 84 -13.34 -2.91 0.34
C THR A 84 -12.99 -3.95 1.39
N ILE A 85 -12.99 -3.57 2.67
CA ILE A 85 -12.61 -4.48 3.78
C ILE A 85 -13.39 -5.82 3.80
N PRO A 86 -14.68 -5.92 3.39
CA PRO A 86 -15.40 -7.19 3.41
C PRO A 86 -14.89 -8.21 2.38
N ALA A 87 -14.00 -7.82 1.46
CA ALA A 87 -13.38 -8.73 0.50
C ALA A 87 -12.23 -9.55 1.09
N PHE A 88 -11.78 -9.26 2.32
CA PHE A 88 -10.62 -9.90 2.94
C PHE A 88 -11.01 -10.91 4.01
N GLU A 89 -10.16 -11.92 4.19
CA GLU A 89 -10.22 -12.83 5.33
C GLU A 89 -9.62 -12.16 6.59
N PRO A 90 -10.11 -12.50 7.80
CA PRO A 90 -9.51 -12.02 9.02
C PRO A 90 -8.09 -12.57 9.22
N LEU A 91 -7.22 -11.75 9.79
CA LEU A 91 -5.80 -12.04 10.04
C LEU A 91 -5.53 -12.42 11.51
N ASP A 92 -6.58 -12.57 12.32
CA ASP A 92 -6.50 -12.94 13.74
C ASP A 92 -5.69 -14.22 13.96
N LYS A 93 -5.92 -15.25 13.14
CA LYS A 93 -5.14 -16.50 13.18
C LYS A 93 -3.65 -16.29 13.01
N MET A 94 -3.22 -15.37 12.13
CA MET A 94 -1.79 -15.09 11.95
C MET A 94 -1.16 -14.50 13.21
N ILE A 95 -1.95 -13.78 14.01
CA ILE A 95 -1.52 -13.22 15.29
C ILE A 95 -1.54 -14.29 16.37
N GLU A 96 -2.60 -15.11 16.43
CA GLU A 96 -2.72 -16.23 17.37
C GLU A 96 -1.58 -17.26 17.18
N ASP A 97 -1.20 -17.52 15.94
CA ASP A 97 -0.09 -18.42 15.57
C ASP A 97 1.30 -17.75 15.68
N GLU A 98 1.38 -16.54 16.25
CA GLU A 98 2.62 -15.76 16.47
C GLU A 98 3.42 -15.49 15.18
N LEU A 99 2.76 -15.49 14.01
CA LEU A 99 3.40 -15.18 12.72
C LEU A 99 3.67 -13.68 12.56
N PHE A 100 2.96 -12.85 13.32
CA PHE A 100 3.06 -11.40 13.29
C PHE A 100 2.74 -10.79 14.67
N ASP A 101 3.59 -9.86 15.14
CA ASP A 101 3.34 -9.09 16.36
C ASP A 101 2.78 -7.70 16.01
N PRO A 102 1.50 -7.40 16.29
CA PRO A 102 0.90 -6.10 16.00
C PRO A 102 1.50 -4.95 16.82
N SER A 103 2.25 -5.24 17.90
CA SER A 103 2.89 -4.21 18.73
C SER A 103 3.97 -3.41 18.00
N ILE A 104 4.48 -3.93 16.87
CA ILE A 104 5.47 -3.23 16.03
C ILE A 104 4.85 -2.11 15.19
N LEU A 105 3.52 -2.06 15.10
CA LEU A 105 2.78 -1.05 14.33
C LEU A 105 2.34 0.12 15.20
N TYR A 106 2.13 1.27 14.57
CA TYR A 106 1.44 2.39 15.21
C TYR A 106 0.01 1.98 15.58
N PRO A 107 -0.38 2.01 16.87
CA PRO A 107 -1.66 1.45 17.33
C PRO A 107 -2.88 2.02 16.62
N ASP A 108 -2.89 3.32 16.34
CA ASP A 108 -4.03 3.97 15.70
C ASP A 108 -4.13 3.63 14.20
N LEU A 109 -3.00 3.42 13.52
CA LEU A 109 -3.01 2.94 12.13
C LEU A 109 -3.47 1.48 12.05
N TYR A 110 -3.04 0.64 13.00
CA TYR A 110 -3.46 -0.75 13.07
C TYR A 110 -4.98 -0.87 13.26
N LYS A 111 -5.56 -0.07 14.16
CA LYS A 111 -7.01 -0.03 14.42
C LYS A 111 -7.84 0.31 13.17
N LEU A 112 -7.33 1.14 12.26
CA LEU A 112 -8.04 1.49 11.02
C LEU A 112 -8.30 0.26 10.14
N GLY A 113 -7.41 -0.73 10.19
CA GLY A 113 -7.54 -1.99 9.46
C GLY A 113 -8.39 -3.06 10.16
N CYS A 114 -8.99 -2.73 11.30
CA CYS A 114 -9.78 -3.66 12.10
C CYS A 114 -11.31 -3.48 11.90
N ARG A 115 -12.07 -4.57 12.09
CA ARG A 115 -13.52 -4.57 12.26
C ARG A 115 -13.88 -5.40 13.49
N GLU A 116 -14.64 -4.81 14.40
CA GLU A 116 -15.00 -5.47 15.67
C GLU A 116 -13.76 -6.03 16.41
N GLU A 117 -12.67 -5.26 16.41
CA GLU A 117 -11.35 -5.62 17.00
C GLU A 117 -10.58 -6.74 16.26
N ILE A 118 -11.13 -7.28 15.17
CA ILE A 118 -10.48 -8.28 14.32
C ILE A 118 -9.71 -7.58 13.19
N PRO A 119 -8.42 -7.86 12.97
CA PRO A 119 -7.64 -7.28 11.88
C PRO A 119 -7.97 -7.95 10.55
N TYR A 120 -8.15 -7.15 9.49
CA TYR A 120 -8.34 -7.65 8.12
C TYR A 120 -7.26 -7.13 7.17
N VAL A 121 -6.72 -5.95 7.43
CA VAL A 121 -5.67 -5.33 6.61
C VAL A 121 -4.61 -4.70 7.50
N LEU A 122 -3.35 -4.75 7.06
CA LEU A 122 -2.22 -4.21 7.81
C LEU A 122 -1.70 -2.92 7.18
N PRO A 123 -1.38 -1.88 7.98
CA PRO A 123 -0.76 -0.66 7.46
C PRO A 123 0.72 -0.92 7.13
N VAL A 124 1.07 -0.84 5.84
CA VAL A 124 2.46 -0.94 5.36
C VAL A 124 3.11 0.44 5.21
N SER A 125 2.32 1.43 4.82
CA SER A 125 2.73 2.83 4.68
C SER A 125 1.58 3.77 5.09
N PHE A 126 1.91 5.02 5.37
CA PHE A 126 0.94 6.07 5.61
C PHE A 126 1.48 7.41 5.10
N ASN A 127 0.57 8.28 4.69
CA ASN A 127 0.90 9.60 4.16
C ASN A 127 0.76 10.65 5.27
N ILE A 128 1.75 11.53 5.39
CA ILE A 128 1.69 12.70 6.27
C ILE A 128 1.60 13.96 5.38
N PRO A 129 0.55 14.79 5.52
CA PRO A 129 0.48 16.06 4.80
C PRO A 129 1.61 16.97 5.26
N ALA A 130 2.36 17.51 4.30
CA ALA A 130 3.50 18.36 4.56
C ALA A 130 3.49 19.58 3.63
N ILE A 131 3.93 20.72 4.17
CA ILE A 131 4.16 21.94 3.38
C ILE A 131 5.66 22.07 3.15
N MET A 132 6.06 22.09 1.87
CA MET A 132 7.45 22.27 1.47
C MET A 132 7.65 23.68 0.92
N TYR A 133 8.67 24.38 1.41
CA TYR A 133 9.02 25.72 0.96
C TYR A 133 10.54 25.89 0.87
N LYS A 134 11.00 26.89 0.11
CA LYS A 134 12.41 27.27 0.09
C LYS A 134 12.71 28.10 1.34
N ARG A 135 13.72 27.68 2.12
CA ARG A 135 14.08 28.33 3.39
C ARG A 135 14.31 29.85 3.23
N ASP A 136 14.98 30.26 2.16
CA ASP A 136 15.32 31.67 1.90
C ASP A 136 14.10 32.56 1.56
N ASN A 137 12.92 31.94 1.37
CA ASN A 137 11.69 32.66 0.99
C ASN A 137 10.77 32.97 2.17
N LEU A 138 11.07 32.49 3.38
CA LEU A 138 10.26 32.84 4.55
C LEU A 138 10.62 34.23 5.07
N SER A 139 9.60 35.01 5.41
CA SER A 139 9.80 36.35 5.99
C SER A 139 10.27 36.31 7.44
N LYS A 140 10.00 35.19 8.14
CA LYS A 140 10.40 34.88 9.51
C LYS A 140 10.73 33.38 9.61
N GLU A 141 11.65 33.00 10.49
CA GLU A 141 11.72 31.58 10.88
C GLU A 141 10.38 31.21 11.51
N THR A 142 9.67 30.25 10.90
CA THR A 142 8.44 29.72 11.47
C THR A 142 8.77 29.11 12.82
N GLU A 143 8.21 29.66 13.90
CA GLU A 143 8.40 29.15 15.26
C GLU A 143 7.59 27.86 15.43
N GLY A 144 8.09 26.74 14.88
CA GLY A 144 7.51 25.41 15.10
C GLY A 144 7.43 24.53 13.87
N ILE A 145 6.91 23.32 14.09
CA ILE A 145 6.71 22.27 13.07
C ILE A 145 5.36 22.48 12.34
N ILE A 146 4.50 23.37 12.83
CA ILE A 146 3.13 23.58 12.34
C ILE A 146 3.00 24.98 11.77
N ILE A 147 2.48 25.10 10.55
CA ILE A 147 2.11 26.37 9.92
C ILE A 147 0.58 26.42 9.87
N SER A 148 -0.01 27.46 10.47
CA SER A 148 -1.46 27.64 10.41
C SER A 148 -1.92 28.09 9.01
N PRO A 149 -3.19 27.85 8.60
CA PRO A 149 -3.69 28.37 7.33
C PRO A 149 -3.57 29.89 7.18
N ASP A 150 -3.76 30.63 8.27
CA ASP A 150 -3.62 32.10 8.29
C ASP A 150 -2.16 32.54 8.12
N GLU A 151 -1.23 31.82 8.75
CA GLU A 151 0.21 32.06 8.60
C GLU A 151 0.67 31.74 7.17
N LEU A 152 0.25 30.60 6.62
CA LEU A 152 0.52 30.22 5.24
C LEU A 152 0.00 31.26 4.25
N LYS A 153 -1.22 31.78 4.49
CA LYS A 153 -1.79 32.86 3.69
C LYS A 153 -0.94 34.13 3.80
N SER A 154 -0.56 34.54 5.02
CA SER A 154 0.22 35.75 5.23
C SER A 154 1.60 35.67 4.55
N GLU A 155 2.30 34.55 4.69
CA GLU A 155 3.61 34.36 4.04
C GLU A 155 3.47 34.30 2.50
N ALA A 156 2.41 33.67 1.99
CA ALA A 156 2.12 33.68 0.56
C ALA A 156 1.83 35.09 0.02
N GLU A 157 1.13 35.92 0.77
CA GLU A 157 0.87 37.32 0.43
C GLU A 157 2.15 38.16 0.40
N ILE A 158 3.05 37.97 1.37
CA ILE A 158 4.36 38.65 1.42
C ILE A 158 5.24 38.24 0.24
N PHE A 159 5.23 36.96 -0.13
CA PHE A 159 6.01 36.45 -1.25
C PHE A 159 5.50 36.94 -2.61
N ASN A 160 4.23 37.33 -2.72
CA ASN A 160 3.67 37.83 -3.97
C ASN A 160 4.37 39.12 -4.41
N GLY A 161 5.02 39.07 -5.58
CA GLY A 161 5.61 40.23 -6.23
C GLY A 161 4.74 40.67 -7.39
N ARG A 162 4.33 41.95 -7.45
CA ARG A 162 3.49 42.50 -8.52
C ARG A 162 4.27 43.49 -9.39
N THR A 163 4.01 43.46 -10.69
CA THR A 163 4.19 44.61 -11.60
C THR A 163 2.85 45.35 -11.70
N THR A 164 2.80 46.46 -12.46
CA THR A 164 1.63 47.35 -12.54
C THR A 164 0.32 46.61 -12.88
N ASP A 165 0.38 45.56 -13.72
CA ASP A 165 -0.80 44.83 -14.19
C ASP A 165 -0.74 43.30 -13.93
N GLU A 166 0.39 42.73 -13.50
CA GLU A 166 0.53 41.28 -13.35
C GLU A 166 1.35 40.86 -12.12
N PHE A 167 1.23 39.59 -11.71
CA PHE A 167 2.11 39.01 -10.69
C PHE A 167 3.42 38.54 -11.33
N ARG A 168 4.55 39.08 -10.88
CA ARG A 168 5.90 38.60 -11.24
C ARG A 168 6.21 37.27 -10.56
N VAL A 169 5.79 37.10 -9.31
CA VAL A 169 5.89 35.85 -8.55
C VAL A 169 4.63 35.67 -7.71
N LYS A 170 4.19 34.42 -7.56
CA LYS A 170 2.98 34.05 -6.81
C LYS A 170 3.36 33.11 -5.67
N GLY A 171 2.93 33.43 -4.46
CA GLY A 171 2.94 32.54 -3.30
C GLY A 171 1.86 31.47 -3.41
N PHE A 172 1.79 30.59 -2.42
CA PHE A 172 0.83 29.48 -2.41
C PHE A 172 -0.62 29.96 -2.44
N ALA A 173 -1.47 29.27 -3.22
CA ALA A 173 -2.92 29.43 -3.17
C ALA A 173 -3.57 28.06 -2.94
N PRO A 174 -4.43 27.91 -1.89
CA PRO A 174 -5.10 26.65 -1.58
C PRO A 174 -5.84 26.01 -2.77
N ALA A 175 -6.39 26.83 -3.67
CA ALA A 175 -7.14 26.36 -4.83
C ALA A 175 -6.29 25.69 -5.92
N TRP A 176 -4.95 25.77 -5.85
CA TRP A 176 -4.07 25.10 -6.81
C TRP A 176 -3.96 23.59 -6.59
N THR A 177 -4.29 23.13 -5.38
CA THR A 177 -4.25 21.73 -4.99
C THR A 177 -5.61 21.38 -4.39
N PRO A 178 -6.56 20.82 -5.17
CA PRO A 178 -7.90 20.51 -4.68
C PRO A 178 -7.92 19.71 -3.37
N GLU A 179 -6.95 18.81 -3.21
CA GLU A 179 -6.76 17.95 -2.05
C GLU A 179 -6.35 18.74 -0.81
N PHE A 180 -5.71 19.90 -0.96
CA PHE A 180 -5.28 20.74 0.16
C PHE A 180 -6.46 21.17 1.03
N LEU A 181 -7.58 21.55 0.41
CA LEU A 181 -8.78 21.97 1.15
C LEU A 181 -9.36 20.80 1.96
N LEU A 182 -9.36 19.60 1.37
CA LEU A 182 -9.85 18.38 2.00
C LEU A 182 -8.93 17.97 3.17
N TYR A 183 -7.62 17.93 2.97
CA TYR A 183 -6.66 17.60 4.04
C TYR A 183 -6.68 18.63 5.15
N ASN A 184 -6.75 19.93 4.82
CA ASN A 184 -6.85 20.97 5.85
C ASN A 184 -8.11 20.80 6.70
N ALA A 185 -9.25 20.44 6.09
CA ALA A 185 -10.47 20.15 6.84
C ALA A 185 -10.32 18.94 7.78
N PHE A 186 -9.61 17.88 7.36
CA PHE A 186 -9.36 16.72 8.23
C PHE A 186 -8.39 16.98 9.38
N ILE A 187 -7.43 17.90 9.20
CA ILE A 187 -6.42 18.20 10.23
C ILE A 187 -6.92 19.24 11.23
N THR A 188 -7.74 20.20 10.77
CA THR A 188 -8.16 21.36 11.59
C THR A 188 -9.60 21.27 12.11
N GLY A 189 -10.41 20.33 11.60
CA GLY A 189 -11.76 20.03 12.08
C GLY A 189 -11.75 18.92 13.13
#